data_AF-A0A8H3E2W9-F1
#
_entry.id   AF-A0A8H3E2W9-F1
#
_cell.length_a   1.000
_cell.length_b   1.000
_cell.length_c   1.000
_cell.angle_alpha   90.00
_cell.angle_beta   90.00
_cell.angle_gamma   90.00
#
_symmetry.space_group_name_H-M   'P 1'
#
loop_
_entity.id
_entity.type
_entity.pdbx_description
1 polymer ?
#
loop_
_entity_poly.entity_id
_entity_poly.type
_entity_poly.pdbx_seq_one_letter_code
_entity_poly.pdbx_strand_id
1 'polypeptide(L)'
;MLLTNDALKKYIQDTLTEAGIDSEDLELYTSRGITDFKSVCRLFSADSAEASMMIDFGGGRINRPANGIRRGRMYLPIDKVKSFFQPCVDEIKAHIGSRIQDTHVSFVFSTGEIMDIPYLRQSFEQLCNPQGCQVLFSDSGYTNPGIADGAIN
;
A
#
# COMPACT_ATOMS: atom_id res chain seq x y z
N MET A 1 -4.46 4.46 1.72
CA MET A 1 -3.73 4.70 0.46
C MET A 1 -3.06 6.07 0.39
N LEU A 2 -3.65 7.15 0.91
CA LEU A 2 -3.03 8.48 0.86
C LEU A 2 -1.65 8.53 1.53
N LEU A 3 -1.53 8.03 2.78
CA LEU A 3 -0.25 8.00 3.50
C LEU A 3 0.85 7.20 2.78
N THR A 4 0.50 6.05 2.19
CA THR A 4 1.44 5.24 1.41
C THR A 4 1.89 5.97 0.14
N ASN A 5 0.96 6.63 -0.55
CA ASN A 5 1.29 7.41 -1.74
C ASN A 5 2.20 8.59 -1.40
N ASP A 6 1.99 9.26 -0.26
CA ASP A 6 2.84 10.39 0.15
C ASP A 6 4.26 9.94 0.50
N ALA A 7 4.40 8.83 1.24
CA ALA A 7 5.70 8.25 1.57
C ALA A 7 6.46 7.81 0.31
N LEU A 8 5.76 7.15 -0.63
CA LEU A 8 6.32 6.75 -1.90
C LEU A 8 6.65 7.95 -2.80
N LYS A 9 5.78 8.96 -2.86
CA LYS A 9 5.95 10.17 -3.67
C LYS A 9 7.22 10.88 -3.26
N LYS A 10 7.39 11.10 -1.95
CA LYS A 10 8.60 11.70 -1.41
C LYS A 10 9.84 10.90 -1.80
N TYR A 11 9.81 9.57 -1.63
CA TYR A 11 10.95 8.72 -2.00
C TYR A 11 11.29 8.79 -3.50
N ILE A 12 10.29 8.74 -4.38
CA ILE A 12 10.51 8.84 -5.83
C ILE A 12 11.09 10.23 -6.17
N GLN A 13 10.55 11.30 -5.60
CA GLN A 13 11.02 12.65 -5.83
C GLN A 13 12.48 12.80 -5.39
N ASP A 14 12.81 12.41 -4.16
CA ASP A 14 14.17 12.46 -3.62
C ASP A 14 15.14 11.67 -4.52
N THR A 15 14.76 10.44 -4.90
CA THR A 15 15.61 9.56 -5.73
C THR A 15 15.84 10.12 -7.14
N LEU A 16 14.80 10.70 -7.76
CA LEU A 16 14.91 11.29 -9.10
C LEU A 16 15.69 12.61 -9.08
N THR A 17 15.53 13.43 -8.04
CA THR A 17 16.31 14.65 -7.85
C THR A 17 17.80 14.31 -7.65
N GLU A 18 18.13 13.32 -6.82
CA GLU A 18 19.51 12.83 -6.65
C GLU A 18 20.09 12.26 -7.95
N ALA A 19 19.24 11.69 -8.81
CA ALA A 19 19.64 11.17 -10.11
C ALA A 19 19.80 12.24 -11.21
N GLY A 20 19.64 13.52 -10.84
CA GLY A 20 19.78 14.68 -11.73
C GLY A 20 18.69 14.75 -12.79
N ILE A 21 17.46 14.36 -12.46
CA ILE A 21 16.30 14.51 -13.35
C ILE A 21 15.77 15.93 -13.24
N ASP A 22 15.49 16.54 -14.41
CA ASP A 22 14.95 17.89 -14.50
C ASP A 22 13.56 18.01 -13.86
N SER A 23 13.22 19.19 -13.36
CA SER A 23 11.97 19.41 -12.63
C SER A 23 10.71 19.13 -13.44
N GLU A 24 10.74 19.37 -14.76
CA GLU A 24 9.61 19.08 -15.66
C GLU A 24 9.34 17.57 -15.77
N ASP A 25 10.41 16.78 -15.84
CA ASP A 25 10.35 15.32 -15.92
C ASP A 25 10.05 14.69 -14.54
N LEU A 26 10.48 15.35 -13.46
CA LEU A 26 10.30 14.89 -12.08
C LEU A 26 8.82 14.64 -11.74
N GLU A 27 7.95 15.61 -12.02
CA GLU A 27 6.51 15.48 -11.74
C GLU A 27 5.87 14.37 -12.57
N LEU A 28 6.24 14.29 -13.85
CA LEU A 28 5.73 13.27 -14.76
C LEU A 28 6.07 11.86 -14.28
N TYR A 29 7.34 11.60 -13.99
CA TYR A 29 7.79 10.28 -13.56
C TYR A 29 7.29 9.93 -12.16
N THR A 30 7.21 10.92 -11.26
CA THR A 30 6.61 10.72 -9.93
C THR A 30 5.15 10.28 -10.07
N SER A 31 4.35 10.98 -10.87
CA SER A 31 2.93 10.66 -11.09
C SER A 31 2.75 9.26 -11.69
N ARG A 32 3.57 8.90 -12.68
CA ARG A 32 3.55 7.56 -13.29
C ARG A 32 3.95 6.48 -12.30
N GLY A 33 4.99 6.71 -11.50
CA GLY A 33 5.44 5.76 -10.50
C GLY A 33 4.39 5.49 -9.42
N ILE A 34 3.69 6.52 -8.93
CA ILE A 34 2.56 6.34 -8.01
C ILE A 34 1.44 5.54 -8.67
N THR A 35 1.14 5.82 -9.94
CA THR A 35 0.07 5.13 -10.67
C THR A 35 0.39 3.66 -10.88
N ASP A 36 1.61 3.34 -11.30
CA ASP A 36 2.07 1.97 -11.47
C ASP A 36 2.10 1.23 -10.13
N PHE A 37 2.62 1.86 -9.08
CA PHE A 37 2.63 1.31 -7.73
C PHE A 37 1.24 0.88 -7.24
N LYS A 38 0.20 1.72 -7.43
CA LYS A 38 -1.19 1.38 -7.07
C LYS A 38 -1.70 0.10 -7.73
N SER A 39 -1.15 -0.26 -8.88
CA SER A 39 -1.52 -1.46 -9.61
C SER A 39 -0.74 -2.66 -9.10
N VAL A 40 0.59 -2.54 -9.01
CA VAL A 40 1.45 -3.66 -8.61
C VAL A 40 1.34 -3.99 -7.12
N CYS A 41 1.02 -3.01 -6.27
CA CYS A 41 0.92 -3.24 -4.83
C CYS A 41 -0.29 -4.07 -4.43
N ARG A 42 -1.31 -4.20 -5.29
CA ARG A 42 -2.47 -5.08 -5.06
C ARG A 42 -2.09 -6.57 -5.02
N LEU A 43 -0.92 -6.92 -5.53
CA LEU A 43 -0.39 -8.29 -5.49
C LEU A 43 0.65 -8.47 -4.37
N PHE A 44 0.95 -7.41 -3.62
CA PHE A 44 2.01 -7.42 -2.63
C PHE A 44 1.57 -8.11 -1.33
N SER A 45 2.30 -9.15 -0.93
CA SER A 45 2.12 -9.90 0.32
C SER A 45 3.39 -9.86 1.19
N ALA A 46 3.25 -10.10 2.50
CA ALA A 46 4.42 -10.08 3.40
C ALA A 46 5.41 -11.22 3.11
N ASP A 47 4.90 -12.34 2.58
CA ASP A 47 5.62 -13.56 2.23
C ASP A 47 6.14 -13.58 0.78
N SER A 48 6.15 -12.42 0.11
CA SER A 48 6.69 -12.34 -1.25
C SER A 48 8.13 -12.86 -1.28
N ALA A 49 8.35 -13.92 -2.06
CA ALA A 49 9.68 -14.50 -2.29
C ALA A 49 10.57 -13.60 -3.16
N GLU A 50 10.02 -12.52 -3.73
CA GLU A 50 10.77 -11.58 -4.53
C GLU A 50 11.69 -10.71 -3.65
N ALA A 51 12.92 -10.48 -4.11
CA ALA A 51 13.85 -9.59 -3.40
C ALA A 51 13.52 -8.10 -3.62
N SER A 52 12.75 -7.77 -4.67
CA SER A 52 12.43 -6.39 -5.03
C SER A 52 11.13 -6.27 -5.81
N MET A 53 10.42 -5.16 -5.63
CA MET A 53 9.30 -4.74 -6.46
C MET A 53 9.78 -3.79 -7.56
N MET A 54 9.19 -3.89 -8.74
CA MET A 54 9.45 -2.99 -9.86
C MET A 54 8.35 -1.93 -9.96
N ILE A 55 8.73 -0.67 -10.15
CA ILE A 55 7.84 0.44 -10.54
C ILE A 55 8.26 0.92 -11.93
N ASP A 56 7.32 1.02 -12.85
CA ASP A 56 7.55 1.55 -14.22
C ASP A 56 7.18 3.04 -14.31
N PHE A 57 8.16 3.89 -14.66
CA PHE A 57 7.96 5.32 -14.90
C PHE A 57 7.53 5.63 -16.34
N GLY A 58 7.44 4.62 -17.21
CA GLY A 58 7.07 4.76 -18.61
C GLY A 58 8.18 5.41 -19.45
N GLY A 59 8.59 4.70 -20.50
CA GLY A 59 9.58 5.19 -21.46
C GLY A 59 11.02 4.91 -21.01
N GLY A 60 11.73 4.08 -21.78
CA GLY A 60 13.09 3.61 -21.47
C GLY A 60 14.20 4.68 -21.53
N ARG A 61 13.85 5.98 -21.53
CA ARG A 61 14.79 7.10 -21.60
C ARG A 61 15.53 7.32 -20.29
N ILE A 62 14.90 7.04 -19.15
CA ILE A 62 15.58 7.15 -17.85
C ILE A 62 16.43 5.90 -17.62
N ASN A 63 17.72 6.10 -17.45
CA ASN A 63 18.63 5.05 -17.04
C ASN A 63 19.63 5.63 -16.05
N ARG A 64 19.46 5.29 -14.77
CA ARG A 64 20.27 5.74 -13.62
C ARG A 64 20.54 4.54 -12.71
N PRO A 65 21.43 3.62 -13.13
CA PRO A 65 21.63 2.36 -12.39
C PRO A 65 22.12 2.55 -10.95
N ALA A 66 22.87 3.63 -10.68
CA ALA A 66 23.34 3.98 -9.34
C ALA A 66 22.18 4.29 -8.36
N ASN A 67 21.05 4.76 -8.88
CA ASN A 67 19.83 5.07 -8.12
C ASN A 67 18.77 3.96 -8.24
N GLY A 68 19.16 2.78 -8.72
CA GLY A 68 18.23 1.65 -8.89
C GLY A 68 17.26 1.79 -10.07
N ILE A 69 17.49 2.73 -11.00
CA ILE A 69 16.63 2.96 -12.18
C ILE A 69 17.30 2.40 -13.43
N ARG A 70 16.65 1.44 -14.10
CA ARG A 70 17.13 0.85 -15.36
C ARG A 70 16.01 0.82 -16.38
N ARG A 71 16.25 1.38 -17.57
CA ARG A 71 15.28 1.38 -18.68
C ARG A 71 13.88 1.88 -18.28
N GLY A 72 13.81 2.97 -17.52
CA GLY A 72 12.55 3.56 -17.04
C GLY A 72 11.92 2.85 -15.85
N ARG A 73 12.57 1.82 -15.29
CA ARG A 73 12.05 1.03 -14.16
C ARG A 73 12.88 1.25 -12.92
N MET A 74 12.22 1.56 -11.82
CA MET A 74 12.82 1.63 -10.49
C MET A 74 12.61 0.30 -9.76
N TYR A 75 13.69 -0.27 -9.24
CA TYR A 75 13.65 -1.49 -8.43
C TYR A 75 13.76 -1.14 -6.96
N LEU A 76 12.73 -1.49 -6.20
CA LEU A 76 12.61 -1.22 -4.78
C LEU A 76 12.83 -2.49 -3.97
N PRO A 77 13.76 -2.52 -3.01
CA PRO A 77 13.85 -3.62 -2.05
C PRO A 77 12.51 -3.80 -1.32
N ILE A 78 12.10 -5.05 -1.04
CA ILE A 78 10.82 -5.33 -0.38
C ILE A 78 10.71 -4.64 0.98
N ASP A 79 11.78 -4.57 1.77
CA ASP A 79 11.75 -3.86 3.06
C ASP A 79 11.43 -2.37 2.89
N LYS A 80 11.89 -1.77 1.78
CA LYS A 80 11.55 -0.39 1.45
C LYS A 80 10.07 -0.26 1.08
N VAL A 81 9.54 -1.20 0.30
CA VAL A 81 8.11 -1.26 -0.01
C VAL A 81 7.26 -1.37 1.26
N LYS A 82 7.62 -2.27 2.19
CA LYS A 82 6.97 -2.42 3.50
C LYS A 82 6.97 -1.09 4.27
N SER A 83 8.09 -0.36 4.24
CA SER A 83 8.19 0.94 4.93
C SER A 83 7.19 1.99 4.42
N PHE A 84 6.76 1.93 3.16
CA PHE A 84 5.74 2.86 2.63
C PHE A 84 4.34 2.56 3.18
N PHE A 85 4.08 1.32 3.59
CA PHE A 85 2.83 0.92 4.23
C PHE A 85 2.81 1.19 5.73
N GLN A 86 3.98 1.36 6.35
CA GLN A 86 4.11 1.48 7.80
C GLN A 86 3.22 2.60 8.40
N PRO A 87 3.14 3.82 7.84
CA PRO A 87 2.26 4.85 8.39
C PRO A 87 0.79 4.43 8.43
N CYS A 88 0.33 3.67 7.42
CA CYS A 88 -1.04 3.15 7.38
C CYS A 88 -1.24 2.04 8.42
N VAL A 89 -0.25 1.17 8.62
CA VAL A 89 -0.27 0.12 9.65
C VAL A 89 -0.31 0.73 11.04
N ASP A 90 0.48 1.78 11.29
CA ASP A 90 0.53 2.47 12.58
C ASP A 90 -0.79 3.19 12.90
N GLU A 91 -1.39 3.84 11.90
CA GLU A 91 -2.70 4.48 12.03
C GLU A 91 -3.78 3.44 12.37
N ILE A 92 -3.81 2.31 11.66
CA ILE A 92 -4.71 1.20 11.94
C ILE A 92 -4.54 0.70 13.39
N LYS A 93 -3.30 0.48 13.83
CA LYS A 93 -2.99 0.06 15.20
C LYS A 93 -3.46 1.07 16.25
N ALA A 94 -3.21 2.36 16.03
CA ALA A 94 -3.57 3.41 16.97
C ALA A 94 -5.09 3.52 17.15
N HIS A 95 -5.84 3.51 16.04
CA HIS A 95 -7.29 3.73 16.07
C HIS A 95 -8.09 2.49 16.43
N ILE A 96 -7.65 1.31 16.00
CA ILE A 96 -8.42 0.07 16.15
C ILE A 96 -7.92 -0.74 17.35
N GLY A 97 -6.60 -0.78 17.58
CA GLY A 97 -6.03 -1.57 18.67
C GLY A 97 -6.55 -1.18 20.06
N SER A 98 -6.70 0.13 20.33
CA SER A 98 -7.29 0.63 21.58
C SER A 98 -8.76 0.21 21.73
N ARG A 99 -9.53 0.26 20.63
CA ARG A 99 -10.96 -0.06 20.65
C ARG A 99 -11.25 -1.55 20.85
N ILE A 100 -10.43 -2.44 20.27
CA ILE A 100 -10.63 -3.89 20.43
C ILE A 100 -10.24 -4.34 21.85
N GLN A 101 -9.27 -3.69 22.50
CA GLN A 101 -8.91 -4.04 23.87
C GLN A 101 -10.01 -3.66 24.89
N ASP A 102 -10.67 -2.53 24.68
CA ASP A 102 -11.67 -2.00 25.60
C ASP A 102 -13.08 -2.58 25.37
N THR A 103 -13.31 -3.29 24.28
CA THR A 103 -14.62 -3.86 23.91
C THR A 103 -14.46 -5.30 23.44
N HIS A 104 -15.28 -6.22 23.95
CA HIS A 104 -15.24 -7.65 23.54
C HIS A 104 -15.80 -7.84 22.11
N VAL A 105 -15.05 -7.39 21.11
CA VAL A 105 -15.45 -7.44 19.69
C VAL A 105 -15.05 -8.77 19.08
N SER A 106 -16.05 -9.58 18.70
CA SER A 106 -15.79 -10.87 18.04
C SER A 106 -15.47 -10.74 16.55
N PHE A 107 -15.99 -9.70 15.88
CA PHE A 107 -15.86 -9.51 14.43
C PHE A 107 -15.57 -8.06 14.06
N VAL A 108 -14.62 -7.86 13.17
CA VAL A 108 -14.37 -6.56 12.53
C VAL A 108 -14.61 -6.68 11.03
N PHE A 109 -15.58 -5.92 10.54
CA PHE A 109 -15.82 -5.77 9.10
C PHE A 109 -14.96 -4.66 8.57
N SER A 110 -14.18 -4.94 7.53
CA SER A 110 -13.40 -3.92 6.84
C SER A 110 -13.83 -3.78 5.39
N THR A 111 -14.09 -2.54 5.00
CA THR A 111 -14.50 -2.15 3.65
C THR A 111 -13.54 -1.09 3.11
N GLY A 112 -13.26 -1.14 1.81
CA GLY A 112 -12.45 -0.13 1.11
C GLY A 112 -11.14 -0.65 0.53
N GLU A 113 -10.63 0.10 -0.45
CA GLU A 113 -9.52 -0.28 -1.33
C GLU A 113 -8.19 -0.58 -0.61
N ILE A 114 -8.05 -0.13 0.64
CA ILE A 114 -6.87 -0.39 1.47
C ILE A 114 -6.75 -1.89 1.79
N MET A 115 -7.89 -2.58 1.96
CA MET A 115 -7.92 -4.02 2.29
C MET A 115 -7.83 -4.93 1.06
N ASP A 116 -7.78 -4.36 -0.14
CA ASP A 116 -7.49 -5.08 -1.38
C ASP A 116 -5.98 -5.38 -1.52
N ILE A 117 -5.14 -4.81 -0.64
CA ILE A 117 -3.70 -5.04 -0.61
C ILE A 117 -3.41 -6.19 0.38
N PRO A 118 -2.92 -7.36 -0.05
CA PRO A 118 -2.70 -8.52 0.80
C PRO A 118 -1.80 -8.24 2.01
N TYR A 119 -0.74 -7.44 1.83
CA TYR A 119 0.14 -7.03 2.93
C TYR A 119 -0.59 -6.28 4.06
N LEU A 120 -1.48 -5.34 3.71
CA LEU A 120 -2.25 -4.59 4.69
C LEU A 120 -3.34 -5.45 5.33
N ARG A 121 -3.95 -6.33 4.55
CA ARG A 121 -4.90 -7.34 5.03
C ARG A 121 -4.27 -8.21 6.13
N GLN A 122 -3.12 -8.79 5.84
CA GLN A 122 -2.36 -9.63 6.78
C GLN A 122 -1.91 -8.85 8.01
N SER A 123 -1.44 -7.61 7.83
CA SER A 123 -1.07 -6.73 8.96
C SER A 123 -2.25 -6.47 9.89
N PHE A 124 -3.45 -6.37 9.34
CA PHE A 124 -4.67 -6.14 10.10
C PHE A 124 -5.18 -7.41 10.81
N GLU A 125 -5.14 -8.55 10.14
CA GLU A 125 -5.43 -9.86 10.76
C GLU A 125 -4.48 -10.15 11.94
N GLN A 126 -3.19 -9.85 11.79
CA GLN A 126 -2.20 -10.02 12.86
C GLN A 126 -2.47 -9.12 14.07
N LEU A 127 -3.15 -8.00 13.89
CA LEU A 127 -3.57 -7.13 14.99
C LEU A 127 -4.78 -7.71 15.73
N CYS A 128 -5.77 -8.21 15.00
CA CYS A 128 -7.08 -8.60 15.55
C CYS A 128 -7.12 -10.06 16.04
N ASN A 129 -6.56 -11.01 15.29
CA ASN A 129 -6.67 -12.45 15.58
C ASN A 129 -6.13 -12.84 16.96
N PRO A 130 -4.98 -12.32 17.45
CA PRO A 130 -4.48 -12.62 18.79
C PRO A 130 -5.41 -12.15 19.92
N GLN A 131 -6.32 -11.22 19.63
CA GLN A 131 -7.30 -10.68 20.58
C GLN A 131 -8.64 -11.43 20.50
N GLY A 132 -8.71 -12.55 19.76
CA GLY A 132 -9.94 -13.32 19.55
C GLY A 132 -10.93 -12.65 18.59
N CYS A 133 -10.47 -11.62 17.87
CA CYS A 133 -11.30 -10.85 16.95
C CYS A 133 -11.03 -11.30 15.50
N GLN A 134 -12.06 -11.81 14.82
CA GLN A 134 -11.94 -12.24 13.43
C GLN A 134 -12.19 -11.08 12.48
N VAL A 135 -11.29 -10.87 11.52
CA VAL A 135 -11.49 -9.86 10.46
C VAL A 135 -12.24 -10.49 9.29
N LEU A 136 -13.30 -9.81 8.85
CA LEU A 136 -14.07 -10.18 7.68
C LEU A 136 -13.86 -9.13 6.58
N PHE A 137 -13.33 -9.57 5.44
CA PHE A 137 -13.13 -8.76 4.26
C PHE A 137 -14.31 -8.98 3.30
N SER A 138 -14.73 -7.90 2.63
CA SER A 138 -15.70 -8.03 1.53
C SER A 138 -15.00 -8.70 0.35
N ASP A 139 -15.16 -10.01 0.19
CA ASP A 139 -14.65 -10.68 -1.01
C ASP A 139 -15.30 -10.08 -2.25
N SER A 140 -14.47 -9.80 -3.26
CA SER A 140 -14.78 -9.11 -4.52
C SER A 140 -15.71 -9.90 -5.46
N GLY A 141 -16.81 -10.42 -4.93
CA GLY A 141 -17.84 -11.20 -5.62
C GLY A 141 -19.17 -11.24 -4.87
N TYR A 142 -19.21 -10.84 -3.59
CA TYR A 142 -20.45 -10.56 -2.89
C TYR A 142 -20.66 -9.05 -2.91
N THR A 143 -21.68 -8.63 -3.68
CA THR A 143 -22.35 -7.33 -3.54
C THR A 143 -22.35 -6.92 -2.08
N ASN A 144 -21.65 -5.83 -1.79
CA ASN A 144 -21.77 -4.98 -0.60
C ASN A 144 -23.16 -5.12 0.07
N PRO A 145 -23.35 -5.96 1.10
CA PRO A 145 -24.59 -5.95 1.87
C PRO A 145 -24.48 -4.96 3.03
N GLY A 146 -23.26 -4.60 3.45
CA GLY A 146 -23.02 -3.90 4.71
C GLY A 146 -23.38 -2.43 4.73
N ILE A 147 -23.48 -1.77 3.56
CA ILE A 147 -23.83 -0.33 3.49
C ILE A 147 -25.21 -0.11 2.83
N ALA A 148 -25.75 -1.09 2.10
CA ALA A 148 -27.03 -0.94 1.39
C ALA A 148 -28.24 -1.51 2.13
N ASP A 149 -28.08 -2.50 3.03
CA ASP A 149 -29.24 -3.17 3.67
C ASP A 149 -29.67 -2.55 5.01
N GLY A 150 -28.93 -1.55 5.51
CA GLY A 150 -29.30 -0.81 6.73
C GLY A 150 -30.36 0.27 6.51
N ALA A 151 -30.80 0.48 5.26
CA ALA A 151 -31.80 1.49 4.88
C ALA A 151 -33.01 0.82 4.20
N ILE A 152 -33.64 -0.12 4.91
CA ILE A 152 -35.02 -0.51 4.62
C ILE A 152 -35.86 -0.01 5.79
N ASN A 153 -36.62 1.05 5.55
CA ASN A 153 -37.67 1.56 6.42
C ASN A 153 -39.00 1.37 5.70
#